data_AF-A0AAW1SKT2-F1
#
_entry.id   AF-A0AAW1SKT2-F1
#
_cell.length_a   1.000
_cell.length_b   1.000
_cell.length_c   1.000
_cell.angle_alpha   90.00
_cell.angle_beta   90.00
_cell.angle_gamma   90.00
#
_symmetry.space_group_name_H-M   'P 1'
#
loop_
_entity.id
_entity.type
_entity.pdbx_description
1 polymer ?
#
loop_
_entity_poly.entity_id
_entity_poly.type
_entity_poly.pdbx_seq_one_letter_code
_entity_poly.pdbx_strand_id
1 'polypeptide(L)'
;MQQTNPAPTAPPKTAAAATEAPPASEPPTRGRGRTKRQPGPDDVAPGLPVPGEHQQTLARSFTIGGLGLHTGEYAYVRVRPAFADEGRYFVRVPEGTNSHRFSIEEARPMGVEDETLQGGRMTTADEDTQVNIFCAFLEDQDRGFEGTFADWTKTVLGDREEAYSVLDWFEMEVPDEEVQERAPGEGITACLESVEESCGFYTQLSSGDDRIQGVQSILSALEACGIDNARIEIEGGCELPIIDGSPLGWCINIHKSLARPAFRPDQLTEACPRQVLNLKQPITVQRGNSFISLYPSDRPRLTVGIDHHIDAPIIGKQWVTWCPLEDEHFRWTIGAARWYAPTGQHLIAMREAGYIQGGTEGCCIIGFGDRWYDESRVRYINDEPCRHKMCNLVGDLALLAQPGRGGMPLGHIIAYQPDHDLQLQFLAAIRQASSDDDYVPYNVVMAKMIEDLSRMADVEAHMAEADQSPYLADDQKPGTPQNPTIIPPQPNRQGS
;
A
#
# COMPACT_ATOMS: atom_id res chain seq x y z
N MET A 1 42.83 28.07 -54.86
CA MET A 1 42.79 29.48 -54.43
C MET A 1 42.28 29.51 -53.01
N GLN A 2 43.13 29.98 -52.09
CA GLN A 2 42.82 30.23 -50.68
C GLN A 2 41.96 31.50 -50.54
N GLN A 3 41.01 31.51 -49.60
CA GLN A 3 40.51 32.64 -48.77
C GLN A 3 39.31 32.11 -47.95
N THR A 4 39.51 31.66 -46.71
CA THR A 4 39.39 32.39 -45.42
C THR A 4 38.01 33.00 -45.15
N ASN A 5 37.21 32.34 -44.30
CA ASN A 5 36.05 32.92 -43.61
C ASN A 5 36.39 33.18 -42.12
N PRO A 6 35.93 34.29 -41.51
CA PRO A 6 36.37 34.73 -40.19
C PRO A 6 35.60 34.06 -39.04
N ALA A 7 36.26 33.98 -37.87
CA ALA A 7 35.71 33.45 -36.63
C ALA A 7 34.66 34.38 -35.98
N PRO A 8 33.69 33.84 -35.22
CA PRO A 8 32.72 34.67 -34.48
C PRO A 8 33.35 35.29 -33.22
N THR A 9 33.10 36.59 -33.07
CA THR A 9 33.54 37.46 -31.96
C THR A 9 32.79 37.19 -30.67
N ALA A 10 33.54 37.13 -29.55
CA ALA A 10 33.01 37.04 -28.19
C ALA A 10 32.27 38.34 -27.76
N PRO A 11 31.20 38.25 -26.95
CA PRO A 11 30.55 39.41 -26.37
C PRO A 11 31.34 39.98 -25.16
N PRO A 12 31.17 41.28 -24.84
CA PRO A 12 32.03 42.00 -23.90
C PRO A 12 31.70 41.69 -22.43
N LYS A 13 32.74 41.71 -21.59
CA LYS A 13 32.67 41.69 -20.13
C LYS A 13 32.14 43.03 -19.62
N THR A 14 31.02 43.02 -18.90
CA THR A 14 30.55 44.14 -18.08
C THR A 14 30.44 43.73 -16.61
N ALA A 15 30.80 44.69 -15.76
CA ALA A 15 31.28 44.56 -14.40
C ALA A 15 30.26 44.04 -13.37
N ALA A 16 30.81 43.42 -12.32
CA ALA A 16 30.12 43.01 -11.12
C ALA A 16 29.53 44.22 -10.36
N ALA A 17 28.25 44.13 -10.02
CA ALA A 17 27.63 44.91 -8.95
C ALA A 17 27.04 43.91 -7.96
N ALA A 18 27.56 43.94 -6.73
CA ALA A 18 27.03 43.20 -5.61
C ALA A 18 25.65 43.78 -5.24
N THR A 19 24.61 42.96 -5.33
CA THR A 19 23.31 43.26 -4.72
C THR A 19 23.24 42.51 -3.40
N GLU A 20 23.32 43.27 -2.31
CA GLU A 20 23.13 42.82 -0.94
C GLU A 20 21.75 42.17 -0.77
N ALA A 21 21.72 41.04 -0.04
CA ALA A 21 20.50 40.39 0.38
C ALA A 21 19.69 41.35 1.29
N PRO A 22 18.35 41.43 1.13
CA PRO A 22 17.53 42.19 2.07
C PRO A 22 17.60 41.56 3.47
N PRO A 23 17.62 42.36 4.54
CA PRO A 23 17.78 41.84 5.90
C PRO A 23 16.57 40.98 6.29
N ALA A 24 16.85 39.86 6.95
CA ALA A 24 15.86 38.99 7.57
C ALA A 24 14.93 39.81 8.47
N SER A 25 13.65 39.88 8.12
CA SER A 25 12.63 40.45 8.99
C SER A 25 12.45 39.53 10.21
N GLU A 26 12.67 40.09 11.40
CA GLU A 26 12.40 39.43 12.68
C GLU A 26 10.96 38.89 12.75
N PRO A 27 10.73 37.74 13.41
CA PRO A 27 9.39 37.18 13.55
C PRO A 27 8.52 38.12 14.41
N PRO A 28 7.27 38.39 14.00
CA PRO A 28 6.41 39.29 14.76
C PRO A 28 6.09 38.70 16.14
N THR A 29 6.42 39.47 17.17
CA THR A 29 6.07 39.19 18.57
C THR A 29 4.57 39.43 18.81
N ARG A 30 3.99 38.53 19.61
CA ARG A 30 2.56 38.30 19.89
C ARG A 30 1.72 39.53 20.25
N GLY A 31 0.44 39.49 19.86
CA GLY A 31 -0.64 40.04 20.71
C GLY A 31 -2.00 40.24 20.05
N ARG A 32 -2.87 39.22 20.08
CA ARG A 32 -4.31 39.36 20.42
C ARG A 32 -4.92 37.97 20.65
N GLY A 33 -5.51 37.79 21.82
CA GLY A 33 -5.99 36.51 22.32
C GLY A 33 -7.08 35.89 21.45
N ARG A 34 -6.77 34.74 20.87
CA ARG A 34 -7.73 33.67 20.60
C ARG A 34 -7.38 32.58 21.60
N THR A 35 -8.31 32.28 22.50
CA THR A 35 -8.24 31.09 23.35
C THR A 35 -7.96 29.89 22.44
N LYS A 36 -6.78 29.27 22.59
CA LYS A 36 -6.50 27.97 21.99
C LYS A 36 -7.53 27.00 22.59
N ARG A 37 -8.56 26.64 21.80
CA ARG A 37 -9.39 25.48 22.11
C ARG A 37 -8.45 24.29 22.07
N GLN A 38 -8.34 23.55 23.18
CA GLN A 38 -7.68 22.25 23.14
C GLN A 38 -8.48 21.37 22.17
N PRO A 39 -7.83 20.66 21.23
CA PRO A 39 -8.53 19.74 20.37
C PRO A 39 -9.26 18.72 21.25
N GLY A 40 -10.57 18.59 21.03
CA GLY A 40 -11.39 17.54 21.63
C GLY A 40 -11.07 16.18 21.02
N PRO A 41 -11.60 15.08 21.58
CA PRO A 41 -11.43 13.74 21.03
C PRO A 41 -11.92 13.59 19.57
N ASP A 42 -12.78 14.51 19.12
CA ASP A 42 -13.33 14.56 17.75
C ASP A 42 -12.54 15.49 16.79
N ASP A 43 -11.53 16.22 17.27
CA ASP A 43 -10.72 17.14 16.45
C ASP A 43 -9.50 16.42 15.82
N VAL A 44 -9.50 15.09 15.79
CA VAL A 44 -8.52 14.24 15.10
C VAL A 44 -9.17 13.78 13.80
N ALA A 45 -8.53 14.00 12.66
CA ALA A 45 -8.98 13.42 11.39
C ALA A 45 -9.32 11.93 11.62
N PRO A 46 -10.48 11.43 11.16
CA PRO A 46 -10.92 10.09 11.49
C PRO A 46 -9.80 9.10 11.22
N GLY A 47 -9.45 8.30 12.22
CA GLY A 47 -8.46 7.25 12.08
C GLY A 47 -8.81 6.36 10.88
N LEU A 48 -7.79 5.83 10.20
CA LEU A 48 -8.04 4.89 9.11
C LEU A 48 -8.84 3.69 9.64
N PRO A 49 -9.81 3.18 8.87
CA PRO A 49 -10.38 1.88 9.20
C PRO A 49 -9.25 0.86 9.12
N VAL A 50 -9.00 0.22 10.25
CA VAL A 50 -8.08 -0.91 10.41
C VAL A 50 -8.91 -2.11 10.84
N PRO A 51 -8.45 -3.35 10.57
CA PRO A 51 -9.09 -4.55 11.06
C PRO A 51 -9.55 -4.46 12.52
N GLY A 52 -10.87 -4.47 12.72
CA GLY A 52 -11.49 -4.35 14.05
C GLY A 52 -11.88 -5.70 14.67
N GLU A 53 -12.38 -5.64 15.90
CA GLU A 53 -12.90 -6.82 16.63
C GLU A 53 -14.15 -7.44 15.98
N HIS A 54 -14.92 -6.61 15.28
CA HIS A 54 -16.13 -6.99 14.58
C HIS A 54 -15.90 -6.91 13.08
N GLN A 55 -16.68 -7.68 12.34
CA GLN A 55 -16.73 -7.59 10.90
C GLN A 55 -17.11 -6.17 10.48
N GLN A 56 -16.48 -5.67 9.43
CA GLN A 56 -16.74 -4.34 8.92
C GLN A 56 -17.26 -4.38 7.48
N THR A 57 -18.01 -3.34 7.14
CA THR A 57 -18.48 -3.00 5.80
C THR A 57 -18.28 -1.50 5.59
N LEU A 58 -18.44 -1.04 4.36
CA LEU A 58 -18.51 0.39 4.08
C LEU A 58 -19.77 1.03 4.71
N ALA A 59 -19.69 2.31 5.06
CA ALA A 59 -20.87 3.09 5.45
C ALA A 59 -21.64 3.59 4.23
N ARG A 60 -20.94 3.97 3.15
CA ARG A 60 -21.48 4.46 1.88
C ARG A 60 -20.79 3.81 0.69
N SER A 61 -21.43 3.81 -0.49
CA SER A 61 -20.76 3.38 -1.71
C SER A 61 -19.86 4.45 -2.32
N PHE A 62 -18.87 3.99 -3.07
CA PHE A 62 -18.08 4.81 -3.98
C PHE A 62 -18.01 4.13 -5.34
N THR A 63 -17.70 4.90 -6.39
CA THR A 63 -17.55 4.38 -7.74
C THR A 63 -16.28 4.91 -8.37
N ILE A 64 -15.51 4.04 -9.01
CA ILE A 64 -14.31 4.39 -9.78
C ILE A 64 -14.49 3.90 -11.21
N GLY A 65 -14.11 4.73 -12.19
CA GLY A 65 -14.10 4.38 -13.60
C GLY A 65 -12.69 4.45 -14.16
N GLY A 66 -12.31 3.50 -15.01
CA GLY A 66 -11.03 3.57 -15.69
C GLY A 66 -10.76 2.38 -16.62
N LEU A 67 -9.59 2.41 -17.25
CA LEU A 67 -9.14 1.34 -18.13
C LEU A 67 -8.54 0.19 -17.32
N GLY A 68 -8.86 -1.04 -17.70
CA GLY A 68 -8.08 -2.21 -17.32
C GLY A 68 -6.68 -2.13 -17.91
N LEU A 69 -5.67 -2.51 -17.14
CA LEU A 69 -4.27 -2.49 -17.60
C LEU A 69 -4.11 -3.43 -18.80
N HIS A 70 -4.53 -4.68 -18.68
CA HIS A 70 -4.25 -5.74 -19.64
C HIS A 70 -5.16 -5.73 -20.85
N THR A 71 -6.46 -5.57 -20.63
CA THR A 71 -7.52 -5.60 -21.65
C THR A 71 -7.61 -4.27 -22.41
N GLY A 72 -7.30 -3.15 -21.75
CA GLY A 72 -7.57 -1.81 -22.27
C GLY A 72 -9.06 -1.50 -22.43
N GLU A 73 -9.94 -2.32 -21.86
CA GLU A 73 -11.37 -2.05 -21.81
C GLU A 73 -11.67 -1.14 -20.63
N TYR A 74 -12.65 -0.25 -20.80
CA TYR A 74 -13.11 0.61 -19.72
C TYR A 74 -14.10 -0.13 -18.82
N ALA A 75 -13.96 0.02 -17.50
CA ALA A 75 -14.89 -0.53 -16.53
C ALA A 75 -15.27 0.51 -15.46
N TYR A 76 -16.49 0.42 -14.95
CA TYR A 76 -16.95 1.16 -13.78
C TYR A 76 -17.17 0.19 -12.64
N VAL A 77 -16.48 0.44 -11.54
CA VAL A 77 -16.50 -0.40 -10.34
C VAL A 77 -17.14 0.39 -9.22
N ARG A 78 -18.28 -0.09 -8.72
CA ARG A 78 -18.96 0.48 -7.56
C ARG A 78 -18.84 -0.47 -6.38
N VAL A 79 -18.25 0.01 -5.29
CA VAL A 79 -18.12 -0.77 -4.05
C VAL A 79 -19.17 -0.31 -3.07
N ARG A 80 -19.94 -1.25 -2.53
CA ARG A 80 -21.12 -0.98 -1.71
C ARG A 80 -21.07 -1.76 -0.40
N PRO A 81 -21.80 -1.28 0.62
CA PRO A 81 -21.96 -2.04 1.85
C PRO A 81 -22.60 -3.41 1.60
N ALA A 82 -22.24 -4.40 2.40
CA ALA A 82 -22.79 -5.75 2.40
C ALA A 82 -23.10 -6.20 3.84
N PHE A 83 -23.98 -7.20 3.99
CA PHE A 83 -24.31 -7.73 5.31
C PHE A 83 -23.14 -8.54 5.88
N ALA A 84 -23.12 -8.72 7.19
CA ALA A 84 -22.17 -9.61 7.84
C ALA A 84 -22.29 -11.03 7.28
N ASP A 85 -21.17 -11.75 7.23
CA ASP A 85 -21.04 -13.10 6.68
C ASP A 85 -21.30 -13.21 5.15
N GLU A 86 -21.54 -12.11 4.43
CA GLU A 86 -21.60 -12.17 2.95
C GLU A 86 -20.20 -12.19 2.31
N GLY A 87 -19.19 -11.69 3.03
CA GLY A 87 -17.83 -11.52 2.55
C GLY A 87 -17.71 -10.46 1.46
N ARG A 88 -16.59 -10.50 0.73
CA ARG A 88 -16.37 -9.68 -0.47
C ARG A 88 -16.81 -10.45 -1.69
N TYR A 89 -17.66 -9.87 -2.53
CA TYR A 89 -18.12 -10.51 -3.75
C TYR A 89 -18.32 -9.50 -4.87
N PHE A 90 -18.14 -9.98 -6.09
CA PHE A 90 -18.24 -9.17 -7.29
C PHE A 90 -19.51 -9.51 -8.07
N VAL A 91 -20.16 -8.51 -8.64
CA VAL A 91 -21.40 -8.65 -9.41
C VAL A 91 -21.25 -7.95 -10.74
N ARG A 92 -21.42 -8.68 -11.84
CA ARG A 92 -21.55 -8.07 -13.17
C ARG A 92 -22.90 -7.36 -13.25
N VAL A 93 -22.90 -6.08 -13.60
CA VAL A 93 -24.12 -5.28 -13.74
C VAL A 93 -24.30 -4.79 -15.18
N PRO A 94 -25.55 -4.58 -15.64
CA PRO A 94 -25.83 -4.08 -16.98
C PRO A 94 -25.23 -2.70 -17.23
N GLU A 95 -24.98 -2.38 -18.50
CA GLU A 95 -24.62 -1.04 -18.96
C GLU A 95 -25.65 0.00 -18.49
N GLY A 96 -25.16 1.15 -18.06
CA GLY A 96 -25.96 2.25 -17.49
C GLY A 96 -26.18 2.15 -15.98
N THR A 97 -25.75 1.08 -15.29
CA THR A 97 -25.96 0.91 -13.84
C THR A 97 -25.08 1.84 -12.99
N ASN A 98 -23.83 1.99 -13.37
CA ASN A 98 -22.81 2.78 -12.69
C ASN A 98 -22.35 3.97 -13.54
N SER A 99 -22.30 3.82 -14.87
CA SER A 99 -21.78 4.84 -15.80
C SER A 99 -22.55 6.16 -15.79
N HIS A 100 -23.86 6.18 -15.52
CA HIS A 100 -24.65 7.42 -15.41
C HIS A 100 -24.20 8.34 -14.28
N ARG A 101 -23.40 7.83 -13.34
CA ARG A 101 -22.80 8.60 -12.24
C ARG A 101 -21.56 9.37 -12.69
N PHE A 102 -21.07 9.12 -13.91
CA PHE A 102 -19.96 9.81 -14.55
C PHE A 102 -20.45 10.66 -15.72
N SER A 103 -20.12 11.95 -15.71
CA SER A 103 -20.30 12.84 -16.86
C SER A 103 -19.12 12.65 -17.81
N ILE A 104 -19.20 11.71 -18.74
CA ILE A 104 -18.10 11.48 -19.69
C ILE A 104 -18.37 12.28 -20.95
N GLU A 105 -17.58 13.33 -21.19
CA GLU A 105 -17.40 13.85 -22.54
C GLU A 105 -16.72 12.74 -23.36
N GLU A 106 -17.42 12.23 -24.37
CA GLU A 106 -17.03 11.09 -25.20
C GLU A 106 -15.55 11.11 -25.56
N ALA A 107 -14.82 10.05 -25.19
CA ALA A 107 -13.42 9.87 -25.55
C ALA A 107 -13.29 9.81 -27.08
N ARG A 108 -12.75 10.89 -27.68
CA ARG A 108 -12.37 10.86 -29.10
C ARG A 108 -11.23 9.85 -29.28
N PRO A 109 -11.30 8.97 -30.29
CA PRO A 109 -10.20 8.06 -30.58
C PRO A 109 -8.94 8.86 -30.91
N MET A 110 -7.83 8.57 -30.22
CA MET A 110 -6.54 9.18 -30.48
C MET A 110 -6.04 8.78 -31.87
N GLY A 111 -6.08 9.71 -32.82
CA GLY A 111 -5.28 9.64 -34.03
C GLY A 111 -3.81 9.87 -33.67
N VAL A 112 -2.90 9.24 -34.41
CA VAL A 112 -1.46 9.09 -34.14
C VAL A 112 -0.66 10.42 -34.20
N GLU A 113 -1.29 11.60 -34.24
CA GLU A 113 -0.58 12.86 -34.55
C GLU A 113 -0.85 14.07 -33.65
N ASP A 114 -1.64 13.99 -32.56
CA ASP A 114 -2.01 15.20 -31.81
C ASP A 114 -1.30 15.33 -30.44
N GLU A 115 -0.09 15.89 -30.45
CA GLU A 115 0.75 16.20 -29.26
C GLU A 115 0.33 17.47 -28.49
N THR A 116 -0.89 17.99 -28.68
CA THR A 116 -1.34 19.20 -27.97
C THR A 116 -2.72 19.05 -27.33
N LEU A 117 -2.74 18.61 -26.06
CA LEU A 117 -3.95 18.57 -25.24
C LEU A 117 -3.86 19.61 -24.11
N GLN A 118 -4.48 20.78 -24.33
CA GLN A 118 -5.00 21.64 -23.26
C GLN A 118 -6.51 21.71 -23.38
N GLY A 119 -7.21 21.30 -22.32
CA GLY A 119 -8.58 21.73 -22.03
C GLY A 119 -9.66 20.65 -22.18
N GLY A 120 -10.37 20.41 -21.08
CA GLY A 120 -11.70 19.78 -21.07
C GLY A 120 -11.68 18.26 -20.94
N ARG A 121 -11.38 17.76 -19.75
CA ARG A 121 -11.58 16.37 -19.38
C ARG A 121 -11.90 16.34 -17.88
N MET A 122 -13.13 16.04 -17.50
CA MET A 122 -13.39 15.49 -16.17
C MET A 122 -13.04 14.00 -16.25
N THR A 123 -11.74 13.74 -16.38
CA THR A 123 -11.15 12.40 -16.37
C THR A 123 -10.43 12.20 -15.05
N THR A 124 -9.77 11.07 -14.89
CA THR A 124 -8.81 10.72 -13.83
C THR A 124 -8.03 11.89 -13.19
N ALA A 125 -7.87 13.03 -13.84
CA ALA A 125 -7.32 14.28 -13.31
C ALA A 125 -7.75 14.64 -11.88
N ASP A 126 -9.01 14.48 -11.45
CA ASP A 126 -9.39 14.80 -10.07
C ASP A 126 -8.88 13.75 -9.07
N GLU A 127 -8.93 12.46 -9.40
CA GLU A 127 -8.39 11.37 -8.55
C GLU A 127 -6.87 11.37 -8.57
N ASP A 128 -6.25 11.59 -9.73
CA ASP A 128 -4.83 11.81 -9.92
C ASP A 128 -4.40 13.05 -9.13
N THR A 129 -5.18 14.15 -9.13
CA THR A 129 -4.88 15.35 -8.32
C THR A 129 -4.94 15.03 -6.84
N GLN A 130 -5.90 14.22 -6.37
CA GLN A 130 -5.97 13.80 -4.97
C GLN A 130 -4.78 12.94 -4.58
N VAL A 131 -4.48 11.92 -5.39
CA VAL A 131 -3.34 11.04 -5.23
C VAL A 131 -2.05 11.85 -5.26
N ASN A 132 -1.91 12.82 -6.16
CA ASN A 132 -0.74 13.68 -6.29
C ASN A 132 -0.59 14.65 -5.12
N ILE A 133 -1.67 15.32 -4.68
CA ILE A 133 -1.66 16.17 -3.47
C ILE A 133 -1.25 15.33 -2.26
N PHE A 134 -1.76 14.10 -2.18
CA PHE A 134 -1.45 13.19 -1.10
C PHE A 134 0.01 12.70 -1.17
N CYS A 135 0.52 12.37 -2.35
CA CYS A 135 1.93 12.01 -2.55
C CYS A 135 2.86 13.18 -2.18
N ALA A 136 2.50 14.41 -2.53
CA ALA A 136 3.26 15.60 -2.18
C ALA A 136 3.36 15.78 -0.65
N PHE A 137 2.32 15.43 0.10
CA PHE A 137 2.40 15.36 1.56
C PHE A 137 3.40 14.32 2.05
N LEU A 138 3.40 13.11 1.48
CA LEU A 138 4.35 12.06 1.85
C LEU A 138 5.81 12.48 1.56
N GLU A 139 6.05 13.10 0.41
CA GLU A 139 7.37 13.64 0.07
C GLU A 139 7.85 14.67 1.10
N ASP A 140 6.96 15.53 1.56
CA ASP A 140 7.30 16.54 2.57
C ASP A 140 7.51 15.92 3.96
N GLN A 141 6.79 14.85 4.33
CA GLN A 141 7.07 14.07 5.54
C GLN A 141 8.48 13.46 5.50
N ASP A 142 8.88 12.87 4.38
CA ASP A 142 10.23 12.33 4.18
C ASP A 142 11.30 13.43 4.23
N ARG A 143 10.94 14.67 3.84
CA ARG A 143 11.79 15.87 4.01
C ARG A 143 11.78 16.45 5.42
N GLY A 144 11.09 15.80 6.37
CA GLY A 144 11.06 16.15 7.79
C GLY A 144 9.86 17.00 8.21
N PHE A 145 8.78 17.05 7.43
CA PHE A 145 7.53 17.68 7.88
C PHE A 145 6.90 16.88 9.04
N GLU A 146 6.76 17.53 10.19
CA GLU A 146 6.06 16.98 11.36
C GLU A 146 4.65 17.59 11.44
N GLY A 147 3.62 16.76 11.26
CA GLY A 147 2.21 17.18 11.34
C GLY A 147 1.25 16.22 10.65
N THR A 148 -0.05 16.45 10.83
CA THR A 148 -1.09 15.70 10.13
C THR A 148 -1.23 16.15 8.67
N PHE A 149 -1.92 15.37 7.84
CA PHE A 149 -2.26 15.80 6.48
C PHE A 149 -3.03 17.13 6.48
N ALA A 150 -3.90 17.37 7.48
CA ALA A 150 -4.63 18.61 7.63
C ALA A 150 -3.72 19.81 7.99
N ASP A 151 -2.70 19.58 8.83
CA ASP A 151 -1.67 20.59 9.11
C ASP A 151 -0.86 20.92 7.86
N TRP A 152 -0.55 19.89 7.06
CA TRP A 152 0.19 20.04 5.82
C TRP A 152 -0.60 20.80 4.75
N THR A 153 -1.86 20.40 4.48
CA THR A 153 -2.70 21.09 3.48
C THR A 153 -2.86 22.57 3.84
N LYS A 154 -3.09 22.87 5.12
CA LYS A 154 -3.16 24.25 5.60
C LYS A 154 -1.85 25.02 5.46
N THR A 155 -0.72 24.37 5.72
CA THR A 155 0.61 24.99 5.64
C THR A 155 1.09 25.20 4.20
N VAL A 156 0.87 24.21 3.33
CA VAL A 156 1.47 24.13 2.00
C VAL A 156 0.51 24.59 0.91
N LEU A 157 -0.77 24.20 0.99
CA LEU A 157 -1.78 24.63 0.03
C LEU A 157 -2.43 25.96 0.45
N GLY A 158 -2.50 26.27 1.75
CA GLY A 158 -3.05 27.53 2.26
C GLY A 158 -4.55 27.64 2.00
N ASP A 159 -5.02 28.84 1.59
CA ASP A 159 -6.43 29.11 1.29
C ASP A 159 -6.81 28.79 -0.18
N ARG A 160 -6.05 27.92 -0.86
CA ARG A 160 -6.41 27.54 -2.24
C ARG A 160 -7.64 26.64 -2.26
N GLU A 161 -8.40 26.69 -3.35
CA GLU A 161 -9.62 25.90 -3.53
C GLU A 161 -9.35 24.38 -3.43
N GLU A 162 -8.17 23.92 -3.85
CA GLU A 162 -7.78 22.51 -3.70
C GLU A 162 -7.60 22.10 -2.23
N ALA A 163 -7.21 23.02 -1.34
CA ALA A 163 -7.07 22.76 0.09
C ALA A 163 -8.43 22.55 0.76
N TYR A 164 -9.40 23.43 0.45
CA TYR A 164 -10.76 23.32 0.96
C TYR A 164 -11.49 22.13 0.36
N SER A 165 -11.33 21.88 -0.94
CA SER A 165 -11.88 20.68 -1.58
C SER A 165 -11.37 19.43 -0.89
N VAL A 166 -10.06 19.24 -0.75
CA VAL A 166 -9.51 18.03 -0.12
C VAL A 166 -9.92 17.91 1.35
N LEU A 167 -10.00 19.00 2.13
CA LEU A 167 -10.38 18.97 3.55
C LEU A 167 -11.88 18.77 3.79
N ASP A 168 -12.73 19.55 3.11
CA ASP A 168 -14.19 19.43 3.20
C ASP A 168 -14.63 17.99 2.88
N TRP A 169 -13.91 17.31 1.99
CA TRP A 169 -14.16 15.91 1.63
C TRP A 169 -13.93 14.88 2.73
N PHE A 170 -13.04 15.13 3.70
CA PHE A 170 -12.91 14.26 4.88
C PHE A 170 -14.00 14.56 5.92
N GLU A 171 -14.57 15.78 5.90
CA GLU A 171 -15.51 16.27 6.90
C GLU A 171 -16.99 16.17 6.46
N MET A 172 -17.29 15.68 5.25
CA MET A 172 -18.68 15.51 4.78
C MET A 172 -19.46 14.43 5.55
N GLU A 173 -20.40 14.87 6.39
CA GLU A 173 -21.50 14.03 6.90
C GLU A 173 -22.45 13.67 5.76
N VAL A 174 -22.46 12.40 5.36
CA VAL A 174 -23.40 11.85 4.37
C VAL A 174 -24.06 10.63 5.02
N PRO A 175 -25.40 10.47 4.92
CA PRO A 175 -26.10 9.34 5.52
C PRO A 175 -25.57 7.99 5.01
N ASP A 176 -25.61 6.99 5.90
CA ASP A 176 -25.31 5.60 5.56
C ASP A 176 -26.16 5.09 4.39
N GLU A 177 -25.55 4.30 3.51
CA GLU A 177 -26.25 3.59 2.47
C GLU A 177 -26.92 2.32 3.01
N GLU A 178 -28.14 2.08 2.54
CA GLU A 178 -28.89 0.86 2.85
C GLU A 178 -28.19 -0.37 2.23
N VAL A 179 -28.02 -1.40 3.05
CA VAL A 179 -27.43 -2.67 2.61
C VAL A 179 -28.46 -3.46 1.82
N GLN A 180 -28.04 -3.98 0.66
CA GLN A 180 -28.89 -4.83 -0.18
C GLN A 180 -28.60 -6.30 0.14
N GLU A 181 -29.65 -7.11 0.32
CA GLU A 181 -29.50 -8.55 0.56
C GLU A 181 -28.94 -9.24 -0.68
N ARG A 182 -27.87 -10.02 -0.51
CA ARG A 182 -27.27 -10.81 -1.58
C ARG A 182 -28.21 -11.96 -1.97
N ALA A 183 -28.60 -12.03 -3.24
CA ALA A 183 -29.42 -13.15 -3.71
C ALA A 183 -28.60 -14.47 -3.71
N PRO A 184 -29.23 -15.64 -3.48
CA PRO A 184 -28.53 -16.92 -3.51
C PRO A 184 -27.80 -17.16 -4.83
N GLY A 185 -26.49 -17.39 -4.77
CA GLY A 185 -25.64 -17.57 -5.95
C GLY A 185 -25.36 -16.30 -6.75
N GLU A 186 -25.71 -15.11 -6.23
CA GLU A 186 -25.38 -13.84 -6.87
C GLU A 186 -23.89 -13.56 -6.78
N GLY A 187 -23.31 -13.27 -7.95
CA GLY A 187 -21.93 -12.81 -8.09
C GLY A 187 -20.87 -13.89 -7.83
N ILE A 188 -19.62 -13.43 -7.89
CA ILE A 188 -18.42 -14.23 -7.68
C ILE A 188 -17.83 -13.87 -6.32
N THR A 189 -17.82 -14.82 -5.38
CA THR A 189 -17.18 -14.59 -4.07
C THR A 189 -15.67 -14.43 -4.27
N ALA A 190 -15.06 -13.44 -3.61
CA ALA A 190 -13.62 -13.21 -3.62
C ALA A 190 -12.92 -14.20 -2.67
N CYS A 191 -12.84 -15.45 -3.09
CA CYS A 191 -12.18 -16.53 -2.37
C CYS A 191 -11.35 -17.39 -3.31
N LEU A 192 -10.46 -18.21 -2.74
CA LEU A 192 -9.55 -19.08 -3.46
C LEU A 192 -10.29 -20.04 -4.41
N GLU A 193 -11.47 -20.51 -4.03
CA GLU A 193 -12.28 -21.46 -4.81
C GLU A 193 -12.84 -20.84 -6.10
N SER A 194 -12.91 -19.50 -6.18
CA SER A 194 -13.33 -18.77 -7.38
C SER A 194 -12.16 -18.46 -8.31
N VAL A 195 -10.92 -18.77 -7.94
CA VAL A 195 -9.74 -18.46 -8.74
C VAL A 195 -9.62 -19.45 -9.90
N GLU A 196 -9.50 -18.92 -11.12
CA GLU A 196 -9.15 -19.70 -12.31
C GLU A 196 -7.63 -19.68 -12.53
N GLU A 197 -7.08 -20.64 -13.29
CA GLU A 197 -5.64 -20.79 -13.53
C GLU A 197 -4.97 -19.44 -13.86
N SER A 198 -4.05 -19.00 -13.01
CA SER A 198 -3.42 -17.68 -13.15
C SER A 198 -2.49 -17.67 -14.36
N CYS A 199 -2.47 -16.54 -15.07
CA CYS A 199 -1.54 -16.28 -16.15
C CYS A 199 -0.20 -15.70 -15.67
N GLY A 200 0.03 -15.64 -14.35
CA GLY A 200 1.23 -15.10 -13.72
C GLY A 200 1.30 -13.57 -13.61
N PHE A 201 0.46 -12.82 -14.35
CA PHE A 201 0.49 -11.34 -14.39
C PHE A 201 -0.56 -10.67 -13.49
N TYR A 202 -1.68 -11.35 -13.25
CA TYR A 202 -2.77 -10.87 -12.41
C TYR A 202 -3.54 -12.06 -11.83
N THR A 203 -4.38 -11.77 -10.85
CA THR A 203 -5.33 -12.74 -10.29
C THR A 203 -6.70 -12.56 -10.94
N GLN A 204 -7.31 -13.67 -11.35
CA GLN A 204 -8.62 -13.71 -11.99
C GLN A 204 -9.59 -14.55 -11.15
N LEU A 205 -10.82 -14.06 -11.02
CA LEU A 205 -11.93 -14.81 -10.45
C LEU A 205 -12.96 -15.13 -11.53
N SER A 206 -13.52 -16.33 -11.50
CA SER A 206 -14.48 -16.82 -12.49
C SER A 206 -15.64 -17.58 -11.84
N SER A 207 -16.83 -17.47 -12.44
CA SER A 207 -18.00 -18.28 -12.09
C SER A 207 -18.91 -18.40 -13.31
N GLY A 208 -19.08 -19.61 -13.83
CA GLY A 208 -19.77 -19.81 -15.11
C GLY A 208 -19.06 -19.07 -16.24
N ASP A 209 -19.77 -18.18 -16.92
CA ASP A 209 -19.24 -17.37 -18.03
C ASP A 209 -18.64 -16.01 -17.57
N ASP A 210 -18.90 -15.62 -16.32
CA ASP A 210 -18.40 -14.37 -15.76
C ASP A 210 -16.95 -14.51 -15.31
N ARG A 211 -16.14 -13.49 -15.64
CA ARG A 211 -14.72 -13.39 -15.32
C ARG A 211 -14.34 -11.98 -14.90
N ILE A 212 -13.44 -11.88 -13.93
CA ILE A 212 -12.99 -10.63 -13.34
C ILE A 212 -11.48 -10.68 -13.16
N GLN A 213 -10.77 -9.79 -13.84
CA GLN A 213 -9.31 -9.71 -13.87
C GLN A 213 -8.80 -8.54 -13.02
N GLY A 214 -7.59 -8.69 -12.48
CA GLY A 214 -6.91 -7.59 -11.79
C GLY A 214 -7.46 -7.30 -10.39
N VAL A 215 -7.98 -8.32 -9.69
CA VAL A 215 -8.63 -8.14 -8.38
C VAL A 215 -7.67 -7.77 -7.25
N GLN A 216 -6.37 -8.03 -7.40
CA GLN A 216 -5.38 -7.90 -6.33
C GLN A 216 -5.31 -6.49 -5.72
N SER A 217 -5.47 -5.43 -6.51
CA SER A 217 -5.31 -4.04 -6.02
C SER A 217 -6.46 -3.64 -5.07
N ILE A 218 -7.71 -3.85 -5.50
CA ILE A 218 -8.88 -3.56 -4.66
C ILE A 218 -8.93 -4.49 -3.44
N LEU A 219 -8.60 -5.76 -3.59
CA LEU A 219 -8.58 -6.71 -2.48
C LEU A 219 -7.50 -6.36 -1.47
N SER A 220 -6.34 -5.88 -1.92
CA SER A 220 -5.29 -5.38 -1.04
C SER A 220 -5.79 -4.19 -0.22
N ALA A 221 -6.50 -3.26 -0.84
CA ALA A 221 -7.04 -2.10 -0.17
C ALA A 221 -8.14 -2.47 0.84
N LEU A 222 -9.08 -3.34 0.46
CA LEU A 222 -10.16 -3.81 1.34
C LEU A 222 -9.62 -4.58 2.55
N GLU A 223 -8.68 -5.51 2.35
CA GLU A 223 -8.07 -6.29 3.43
C GLU A 223 -7.30 -5.39 4.40
N ALA A 224 -6.46 -4.50 3.88
CA ALA A 224 -5.67 -3.59 4.71
C ALA A 224 -6.55 -2.56 5.46
N CYS A 225 -7.65 -2.12 4.87
CA CYS A 225 -8.63 -1.25 5.51
C CYS A 225 -9.63 -1.99 6.40
N GLY A 226 -9.49 -3.30 6.58
CA GLY A 226 -10.34 -4.10 7.44
C GLY A 226 -11.77 -4.33 6.93
N ILE A 227 -12.06 -4.05 5.65
CA ILE A 227 -13.39 -4.28 5.07
C ILE A 227 -13.58 -5.77 4.76
N ASP A 228 -14.37 -6.43 5.60
CA ASP A 228 -14.68 -7.87 5.51
C ASP A 228 -15.82 -8.15 4.54
N ASN A 229 -16.81 -7.25 4.47
CA ASN A 229 -18.02 -7.42 3.67
C ASN A 229 -18.17 -6.27 2.67
N ALA A 230 -18.26 -6.59 1.39
CA ALA A 230 -18.50 -5.61 0.33
C ALA A 230 -19.12 -6.25 -0.92
N ARG A 231 -20.13 -5.56 -1.47
CA ARG A 231 -20.69 -5.85 -2.81
C ARG A 231 -19.95 -4.99 -3.83
N ILE A 232 -19.30 -5.61 -4.81
CA ILE A 232 -18.46 -4.92 -5.80
C ILE A 232 -19.11 -5.08 -7.18
N GLU A 233 -19.86 -4.06 -7.60
CA GLU A 233 -20.55 -4.04 -8.89
C GLU A 233 -19.58 -3.63 -10.00
N ILE A 234 -19.56 -4.37 -11.12
CA ILE A 234 -18.71 -4.11 -12.28
C ILE A 234 -19.58 -3.95 -13.52
N GLU A 235 -19.48 -2.78 -14.14
CA GLU A 235 -20.05 -2.47 -15.46
C GLU A 235 -18.91 -2.35 -16.49
N GLY A 236 -19.15 -2.82 -17.72
CA GLY A 236 -18.19 -2.66 -18.83
C GLY A 236 -17.23 -3.83 -18.97
N GLY A 237 -15.93 -3.53 -19.07
CA GLY A 237 -14.87 -4.53 -19.25
C GLY A 237 -14.80 -5.60 -18.18
N CYS A 238 -14.02 -6.66 -18.44
CA CYS A 238 -13.82 -7.75 -17.48
C CYS A 238 -12.63 -7.58 -16.54
N GLU A 239 -11.92 -6.46 -16.63
CA GLU A 239 -10.78 -6.13 -15.77
C GLU A 239 -11.09 -4.89 -14.95
N LEU A 240 -10.67 -4.89 -13.68
CA LEU A 240 -10.82 -3.70 -12.84
C LEU A 240 -9.89 -2.57 -13.30
N PRO A 241 -10.28 -1.30 -13.12
CA PRO A 241 -9.43 -0.15 -13.43
C PRO A 241 -8.06 -0.21 -12.74
N ILE A 242 -7.00 0.04 -13.51
CA ILE A 242 -5.63 0.10 -12.97
C ILE A 242 -5.37 1.37 -12.15
N ILE A 243 -6.15 2.43 -12.39
CA ILE A 243 -6.01 3.76 -11.77
C ILE A 243 -4.58 4.28 -12.00
N ASP A 244 -3.81 4.44 -10.92
CA ASP A 244 -2.43 4.92 -10.93
C ASP A 244 -1.42 3.75 -10.82
N GLY A 245 -1.89 2.50 -10.94
CA GLY A 245 -1.06 1.30 -10.78
C GLY A 245 -0.86 0.84 -9.35
N SER A 246 -1.46 1.50 -8.37
CA SER A 246 -1.35 1.16 -6.95
C SER A 246 -2.71 0.97 -6.27
N PRO A 247 -2.76 0.35 -5.08
CA PRO A 247 -3.97 0.32 -4.25
C PRO A 247 -4.44 1.68 -3.70
N LEU A 248 -3.65 2.76 -3.80
CA LEU A 248 -3.91 4.02 -3.11
C LEU A 248 -5.26 4.64 -3.46
N GLY A 249 -5.64 4.66 -4.74
CA GLY A 249 -6.94 5.18 -5.17
C GLY A 249 -8.12 4.45 -4.52
N TRP A 250 -8.01 3.14 -4.36
CA TRP A 250 -8.99 2.33 -3.64
C TRP A 250 -8.99 2.65 -2.15
N CYS A 251 -7.81 2.75 -1.51
CA CYS A 251 -7.70 3.09 -0.10
C CYS A 251 -8.30 4.47 0.23
N ILE A 252 -8.07 5.48 -0.62
CA ILE A 252 -8.63 6.83 -0.45
C ILE A 252 -10.16 6.75 -0.50
N ASN A 253 -10.72 6.04 -1.46
CA ASN A 253 -12.17 5.91 -1.62
C ASN A 253 -12.84 5.07 -0.52
N ILE A 254 -12.19 4.01 -0.03
CA ILE A 254 -12.66 3.25 1.15
C ILE A 254 -12.68 4.15 2.38
N HIS A 255 -11.62 4.90 2.60
CA HIS A 255 -11.54 5.81 3.73
C HIS A 255 -12.60 6.92 3.67
N LYS A 256 -12.76 7.55 2.49
CA LYS A 256 -13.87 8.48 2.23
C LYS A 256 -15.21 7.84 2.54
N SER A 257 -15.37 6.58 2.21
CA SER A 257 -16.63 5.86 2.39
C SER A 257 -16.92 5.43 3.82
N LEU A 258 -15.96 5.61 4.73
CA LEU A 258 -15.97 5.17 6.12
C LEU A 258 -16.20 3.66 6.27
N ALA A 259 -15.64 3.08 7.33
CA ALA A 259 -16.02 1.74 7.74
C ALA A 259 -17.02 1.81 8.89
N ARG A 260 -17.94 0.84 8.91
CA ARG A 260 -18.86 0.62 10.02
C ARG A 260 -18.96 -0.87 10.33
N PRO A 261 -19.40 -1.26 11.54
CA PRO A 261 -19.71 -2.65 11.83
C PRO A 261 -20.73 -3.20 10.83
N ALA A 262 -20.50 -4.43 10.36
CA ALA A 262 -21.45 -5.19 9.57
C ALA A 262 -22.43 -5.93 10.51
N PHE A 263 -23.69 -5.97 10.10
CA PHE A 263 -24.77 -6.64 10.83
C PHE A 263 -25.41 -7.71 9.95
N ARG A 264 -26.07 -8.68 10.57
CA ARG A 264 -26.90 -9.64 9.81
C ARG A 264 -28.27 -9.02 9.50
N PRO A 265 -28.95 -9.42 8.41
CA PRO A 265 -30.27 -8.89 8.06
C PRO A 265 -31.31 -9.06 9.17
N ASP A 266 -31.22 -10.14 9.94
CA ASP A 266 -32.11 -10.49 11.04
C ASP A 266 -31.67 -9.92 12.41
N GLN A 267 -30.49 -9.29 12.48
CA GLN A 267 -29.89 -8.82 13.73
C GLN A 267 -29.09 -7.51 13.55
N LEU A 268 -29.80 -6.39 13.41
CA LEU A 268 -29.22 -5.06 13.17
C LEU A 268 -28.67 -4.34 14.41
N THR A 269 -28.68 -4.97 15.58
CA THR A 269 -28.27 -4.34 16.84
C THR A 269 -26.98 -4.90 17.43
N GLU A 270 -26.51 -6.06 16.95
CA GLU A 270 -25.31 -6.72 17.47
C GLU A 270 -24.30 -6.92 16.34
N ALA A 271 -23.12 -6.32 16.49
CA ALA A 271 -22.05 -6.45 15.53
C ALA A 271 -21.51 -7.89 15.53
N CYS A 272 -21.22 -8.42 14.34
CA CYS A 272 -20.73 -9.78 14.20
C CYS A 272 -19.22 -9.86 14.50
N PRO A 273 -18.74 -10.83 15.29
CA PRO A 273 -17.32 -10.93 15.59
C PRO A 273 -16.52 -11.26 14.32
N ARG A 274 -15.35 -10.63 14.17
CA ARG A 274 -14.37 -10.96 13.13
C ARG A 274 -13.52 -12.12 13.60
N GLN A 275 -13.25 -13.06 12.71
CA GLN A 275 -12.31 -14.16 12.95
C GLN A 275 -11.04 -14.00 12.11
N VAL A 276 -9.93 -14.55 12.61
CA VAL A 276 -8.63 -14.57 11.92
C VAL A 276 -8.01 -15.97 11.99
N LEU A 277 -7.35 -16.38 10.92
CA LEU A 277 -6.70 -17.68 10.83
C LEU A 277 -5.41 -17.70 11.67
N ASN A 278 -5.27 -18.66 12.59
CA ASN A 278 -4.13 -18.79 13.49
C ASN A 278 -3.53 -20.21 13.43
N LEU A 279 -2.79 -20.47 12.35
CA LEU A 279 -2.12 -21.76 12.12
C LEU A 279 -1.04 -22.05 13.16
N LYS A 280 -0.89 -23.33 13.52
CA LYS A 280 0.07 -23.77 14.55
C LYS A 280 1.38 -24.33 14.01
N GLN A 281 1.46 -24.57 12.70
CA GLN A 281 2.64 -25.15 12.06
C GLN A 281 3.13 -24.27 10.91
N PRO A 282 4.45 -24.24 10.64
CA PRO A 282 4.98 -23.52 9.50
C PRO A 282 4.53 -24.16 8.19
N ILE A 283 4.34 -23.33 7.18
CA ILE A 283 3.98 -23.74 5.82
C ILE A 283 4.93 -23.07 4.85
N THR A 284 5.55 -23.84 3.96
CA THR A 284 6.46 -23.32 2.94
C THR A 284 6.09 -23.87 1.57
N VAL A 285 6.03 -22.99 0.58
CA VAL A 285 5.96 -23.34 -0.83
C VAL A 285 7.16 -22.72 -1.54
N GLN A 286 7.81 -23.49 -2.41
CA GLN A 286 9.02 -23.07 -3.12
C GLN A 286 8.94 -23.49 -4.58
N ARG A 287 9.33 -22.59 -5.48
CA ARG A 287 9.48 -22.84 -6.92
C ARG A 287 10.80 -22.25 -7.41
N GLY A 288 11.76 -23.12 -7.71
CA GLY A 288 13.12 -22.68 -8.05
C GLY A 288 13.76 -21.91 -6.90
N ASN A 289 14.15 -20.67 -7.16
CA ASN A 289 14.74 -19.78 -6.15
C ASN A 289 13.70 -18.94 -5.39
N SER A 290 12.45 -18.89 -5.85
CA SER A 290 11.35 -18.16 -5.20
C SER A 290 10.69 -19.02 -4.12
N PHE A 291 10.29 -18.41 -3.02
CA PHE A 291 9.55 -19.12 -1.96
C PHE A 291 8.60 -18.18 -1.21
N ILE A 292 7.61 -18.78 -0.55
CA ILE A 292 6.76 -18.12 0.45
C ILE A 292 6.64 -19.07 1.65
N SER A 293 6.90 -18.54 2.85
CA SER A 293 6.85 -19.28 4.10
C SER A 293 6.02 -18.54 5.15
N LEU A 294 5.06 -19.22 5.78
CA LEU A 294 4.38 -18.76 7.00
C LEU A 294 5.07 -19.38 8.22
N TYR A 295 5.43 -18.55 9.19
CA TYR A 295 5.84 -18.96 10.52
C TYR A 295 4.77 -18.54 11.53
N PRO A 296 4.17 -19.48 12.29
CA PRO A 296 3.18 -19.15 13.31
C PRO A 296 3.67 -18.07 14.29
N SER A 297 2.82 -17.08 14.52
CA SER A 297 3.05 -15.96 15.44
C SER A 297 1.69 -15.39 15.82
N ASP A 298 1.58 -14.77 16.99
CA ASP A 298 0.35 -14.09 17.42
C ASP A 298 0.16 -12.72 16.76
N ARG A 299 1.15 -12.26 15.95
CA ARG A 299 1.08 -11.01 15.19
C ARG A 299 1.22 -11.29 13.69
N PRO A 300 0.40 -10.66 12.83
CA PRO A 300 0.61 -10.69 11.38
C PRO A 300 1.83 -9.83 11.04
N ARG A 301 2.78 -10.40 10.31
CA ARG A 301 3.94 -9.69 9.76
C ARG A 301 4.22 -10.24 8.38
N LEU A 302 4.57 -9.38 7.45
CA LEU A 302 4.94 -9.77 6.09
C LEU A 302 6.31 -9.20 5.77
N THR A 303 7.19 -10.02 5.24
CA THR A 303 8.50 -9.62 4.71
C THR A 303 8.58 -10.08 3.27
N VAL A 304 8.71 -9.14 2.35
CA VAL A 304 8.86 -9.42 0.91
C VAL A 304 10.26 -9.03 0.50
N GLY A 305 10.90 -9.90 -0.28
CA GLY A 305 12.17 -9.63 -0.95
C GLY A 305 12.07 -9.84 -2.45
N ILE A 306 12.75 -9.00 -3.22
CA ILE A 306 12.89 -9.15 -4.66
C ILE A 306 14.36 -9.01 -5.06
N ASP A 307 14.68 -9.53 -6.24
CA ASP A 307 16.03 -9.46 -6.78
C ASP A 307 15.99 -9.26 -8.31
N HIS A 308 16.39 -8.07 -8.75
CA HIS A 308 16.54 -7.68 -10.15
C HIS A 308 17.97 -7.19 -10.45
N HIS A 309 18.97 -7.54 -9.63
CA HIS A 309 20.32 -6.97 -9.77
C HIS A 309 21.03 -7.25 -11.11
N ILE A 310 20.57 -8.25 -11.87
CA ILE A 310 21.17 -8.63 -13.15
C ILE A 310 20.48 -7.90 -14.31
N ASP A 311 19.14 -7.88 -14.32
CA ASP A 311 18.29 -7.38 -15.41
C ASP A 311 17.91 -5.91 -15.24
N ALA A 312 17.75 -5.43 -14.00
CA ALA A 312 17.46 -4.04 -13.67
C ALA A 312 18.24 -3.58 -12.42
N PRO A 313 19.56 -3.29 -12.53
CA PRO A 313 20.40 -2.84 -11.41
C PRO A 313 19.84 -1.68 -10.57
N ILE A 314 19.06 -0.77 -11.16
CA ILE A 314 18.37 0.31 -10.41
C ILE A 314 17.39 -0.22 -9.37
N ILE A 315 16.69 -1.32 -9.67
CA ILE A 315 15.79 -1.99 -8.73
C ILE A 315 16.64 -2.81 -7.76
N GLY A 316 17.61 -3.56 -8.27
CA GLY A 316 18.58 -4.28 -7.45
C GLY A 316 17.93 -5.31 -6.52
N LYS A 317 18.45 -5.42 -5.30
CA LYS A 317 17.94 -6.31 -4.25
C LYS A 317 17.23 -5.48 -3.21
N GLN A 318 16.00 -5.83 -2.92
CA GLN A 318 15.16 -5.06 -2.00
C GLN A 318 14.50 -6.01 -1.01
N TRP A 319 14.28 -5.53 0.21
CA TRP A 319 13.51 -6.18 1.24
C TRP A 319 12.65 -5.14 1.94
N VAL A 320 11.37 -5.45 2.11
CA VAL A 320 10.42 -4.61 2.85
C VAL A 320 9.69 -5.49 3.86
N THR A 321 9.57 -5.01 5.08
CA THR A 321 8.76 -5.64 6.13
C THR A 321 7.63 -4.71 6.53
N TRP A 322 6.44 -5.29 6.67
CA TRP A 322 5.23 -4.59 7.05
C TRP A 322 4.46 -5.40 8.10
N CYS A 323 3.84 -4.70 9.05
CA CYS A 323 3.01 -5.28 10.10
C CYS A 323 1.72 -4.45 10.20
N PRO A 324 0.55 -5.01 9.84
CA PRO A 324 -0.71 -4.26 9.87
C PRO A 324 -1.07 -3.69 11.25
N LEU A 325 -0.56 -4.29 12.34
CA LEU A 325 -0.83 -3.83 13.70
C LEU A 325 0.13 -2.73 14.18
N GLU A 326 1.25 -2.54 13.50
CA GLU A 326 2.25 -1.50 13.81
C GLU A 326 2.12 -0.29 12.88
N ASP A 327 1.31 -0.42 11.82
CA ASP A 327 1.18 0.58 10.77
C ASP A 327 -0.30 0.91 10.52
N GLU A 328 -0.74 2.02 11.12
CA GLU A 328 -2.07 2.58 10.88
C GLU A 328 -2.22 3.18 9.46
N HIS A 329 -1.20 3.07 8.61
CA HIS A 329 -1.03 3.86 7.40
C HIS A 329 -0.63 3.03 6.18
N PHE A 330 -1.17 1.80 6.03
CA PHE A 330 -0.92 0.94 4.86
C PHE A 330 -0.96 1.71 3.54
N ARG A 331 -1.93 2.62 3.35
CA ARG A 331 -2.09 3.41 2.12
C ARG A 331 -0.84 4.27 1.78
N TRP A 332 -0.01 4.62 2.75
CA TRP A 332 1.19 5.48 2.64
C TRP A 332 2.49 4.74 2.70
N THR A 333 2.52 3.63 3.42
CA THR A 333 3.73 2.84 3.58
C THR A 333 3.85 1.83 2.45
N ILE A 334 2.75 1.22 2.02
CA ILE A 334 2.75 0.12 1.06
C ILE A 334 1.83 0.42 -0.12
N GLY A 335 0.58 0.82 0.15
CA GLY A 335 -0.50 0.96 -0.83
C GLY A 335 -0.30 2.01 -1.93
N ALA A 336 0.63 2.96 -1.79
CA ALA A 336 0.96 3.89 -2.87
C ALA A 336 2.02 3.35 -3.85
N ALA A 337 2.54 2.14 -3.63
CA ALA A 337 3.55 1.56 -4.51
C ALA A 337 2.92 1.04 -5.81
N ARG A 338 3.34 1.63 -6.93
CA ARG A 338 2.75 1.32 -8.23
C ARG A 338 3.37 0.09 -8.86
N TRP A 339 2.62 -0.47 -9.80
CA TRP A 339 3.09 -1.53 -10.67
C TRP A 339 4.38 -1.11 -11.37
N TYR A 340 5.24 -2.08 -11.63
CA TYR A 340 6.56 -1.82 -12.20
C TYR A 340 6.90 -2.81 -13.30
N ALA A 341 7.67 -2.33 -14.27
CA ALA A 341 8.33 -3.16 -15.25
C ALA A 341 9.86 -3.08 -15.03
N PRO A 342 10.55 -4.24 -14.86
CA PRO A 342 12.00 -4.22 -14.66
C PRO A 342 12.76 -3.58 -15.81
N THR A 343 12.27 -3.76 -17.05
CA THR A 343 12.90 -3.22 -18.26
C THR A 343 11.87 -2.82 -19.31
N GLY A 344 12.24 -1.92 -20.22
CA GLY A 344 11.43 -1.63 -21.41
C GLY A 344 11.21 -2.84 -22.31
N GLN A 345 12.16 -3.78 -22.37
CA GLN A 345 12.00 -5.02 -23.14
C GLN A 345 10.90 -5.92 -22.54
N HIS A 346 10.76 -5.92 -21.22
CA HIS A 346 9.66 -6.61 -20.55
C HIS A 346 8.30 -6.05 -20.99
N LEU A 347 8.16 -4.72 -21.06
CA LEU A 347 6.94 -4.09 -21.57
C LEU A 347 6.63 -4.46 -23.02
N ILE A 348 7.65 -4.42 -23.90
CA ILE A 348 7.48 -4.82 -25.31
C ILE A 348 6.98 -6.26 -25.38
N ALA A 349 7.62 -7.18 -24.66
CA ALA A 349 7.21 -8.59 -24.64
C ALA A 349 5.78 -8.78 -24.12
N MET A 350 5.39 -8.06 -23.06
CA MET A 350 4.01 -8.10 -22.55
C MET A 350 3.01 -7.58 -23.58
N ARG A 351 3.30 -6.47 -24.27
CA ARG A 351 2.44 -5.92 -25.34
C ARG A 351 2.26 -6.91 -26.48
N GLU A 352 3.37 -7.49 -26.96
CA GLU A 352 3.37 -8.46 -28.06
C GLU A 352 2.60 -9.73 -27.71
N ALA A 353 2.60 -10.11 -26.43
CA ALA A 353 1.80 -11.22 -25.90
C ALA A 353 0.33 -10.86 -25.63
N GLY A 354 -0.12 -9.64 -25.97
CA GLY A 354 -1.50 -9.20 -25.82
C GLY A 354 -1.85 -8.68 -24.41
N TYR A 355 -0.86 -8.46 -23.55
CA TYR A 355 -1.05 -7.87 -22.23
C TYR A 355 -0.81 -6.37 -22.25
N ILE A 356 -1.13 -5.74 -21.12
CA ILE A 356 -0.99 -4.32 -20.81
C ILE A 356 -1.67 -3.38 -21.81
N GLN A 357 -2.62 -3.84 -22.64
CA GLN A 357 -3.20 -3.10 -23.79
C GLN A 357 -3.76 -1.71 -23.44
N GLY A 358 -4.18 -1.47 -22.19
CA GLY A 358 -4.72 -0.18 -21.73
C GLY A 358 -3.73 0.98 -21.63
N GLY A 359 -2.41 0.70 -21.68
CA GLY A 359 -1.40 1.75 -21.49
C GLY A 359 -0.64 1.57 -20.18
N THR A 360 0.58 2.08 -20.12
CA THR A 360 1.39 2.09 -18.88
C THR A 360 1.68 3.50 -18.37
N GLU A 361 1.20 4.52 -19.10
CA GLU A 361 1.37 5.92 -18.73
C GLU A 361 0.58 6.21 -17.44
N GLY A 362 1.23 6.85 -16.46
CA GLY A 362 0.61 7.17 -15.18
C GLY A 362 0.52 5.99 -14.19
N CYS A 363 0.56 4.74 -14.66
CA CYS A 363 0.35 3.56 -13.81
C CYS A 363 1.55 2.61 -13.64
N CYS A 364 2.70 2.92 -14.24
CA CYS A 364 3.88 2.06 -14.20
C CYS A 364 5.17 2.85 -13.94
N ILE A 365 6.03 2.34 -13.06
CA ILE A 365 7.44 2.74 -12.99
C ILE A 365 8.32 1.74 -13.77
N ILE A 366 9.32 2.26 -14.48
CA ILE A 366 10.08 1.45 -15.46
C ILE A 366 11.57 1.56 -15.16
N GLY A 367 12.20 0.41 -14.93
CA GLY A 367 13.64 0.29 -14.84
C GLY A 367 14.31 0.44 -16.21
N PHE A 368 15.47 1.10 -16.24
CA PHE A 368 16.29 1.27 -17.44
C PHE A 368 17.77 1.06 -17.08
N GLY A 369 18.15 -0.21 -16.90
CA GLY A 369 19.51 -0.56 -16.46
C GLY A 369 19.77 -0.06 -15.04
N ASP A 370 20.70 0.88 -14.90
CA ASP A 370 21.15 1.46 -13.63
C ASP A 370 20.41 2.76 -13.23
N ARG A 371 19.36 3.13 -13.97
CA ARG A 371 18.51 4.29 -13.66
C ARG A 371 17.02 4.01 -13.91
N TRP A 372 16.16 4.85 -13.35
CA TRP A 372 14.75 4.89 -13.72
C TRP A 372 14.56 5.54 -15.09
N TYR A 373 13.54 5.10 -15.84
CA TYR A 373 13.16 5.76 -17.08
C TYR A 373 12.70 7.21 -16.82
N ASP A 374 11.88 7.39 -15.78
CA ASP A 374 11.44 8.69 -15.27
C ASP A 374 11.47 8.64 -13.73
N GLU A 375 12.57 9.12 -13.16
CA GLU A 375 12.77 9.14 -11.71
C GLU A 375 11.77 10.04 -10.99
N SER A 376 11.32 11.12 -11.63
CA SER A 376 10.36 12.06 -11.03
C SER A 376 9.00 11.44 -10.72
N ARG A 377 8.72 10.29 -11.35
CA ARG A 377 7.52 9.55 -11.06
C ARG A 377 7.67 8.69 -9.83
N VAL A 378 8.85 8.19 -9.49
CA VAL A 378 9.07 7.16 -8.43
C VAL A 378 8.77 7.74 -7.05
N ARG A 379 7.85 7.10 -6.32
CA ARG A 379 7.37 7.51 -4.99
C ARG A 379 8.30 7.02 -3.89
N TYR A 380 8.77 5.78 -3.99
CA TYR A 380 9.74 5.20 -3.04
C TYR A 380 11.01 4.81 -3.77
N ILE A 381 11.96 5.75 -3.82
CA ILE A 381 13.16 5.63 -4.65
C ILE A 381 13.97 4.36 -4.39
N ASN A 382 13.92 3.85 -3.15
CA ASN A 382 14.73 2.71 -2.71
C ASN A 382 14.03 1.35 -2.84
N ASP A 383 12.69 1.30 -2.86
CA ASP A 383 11.95 0.06 -2.64
C ASP A 383 10.50 0.02 -3.17
N GLU A 384 10.07 0.96 -4.03
CA GLU A 384 8.71 0.95 -4.61
C GLU A 384 8.34 -0.38 -5.29
N PRO A 385 9.20 -1.04 -6.10
CA PRO A 385 8.90 -2.35 -6.67
C PRO A 385 8.64 -3.43 -5.61
N CYS A 386 9.41 -3.44 -4.52
CA CYS A 386 9.25 -4.41 -3.43
C CYS A 386 7.97 -4.15 -2.62
N ARG A 387 7.63 -2.88 -2.38
CA ARG A 387 6.35 -2.48 -1.77
C ARG A 387 5.16 -2.87 -2.65
N HIS A 388 5.27 -2.74 -3.97
CA HIS A 388 4.21 -3.20 -4.88
C HIS A 388 4.02 -4.73 -4.81
N LYS A 389 5.11 -5.51 -4.71
CA LYS A 389 5.00 -6.96 -4.46
C LYS A 389 4.36 -7.28 -3.10
N MET A 390 4.55 -6.43 -2.09
CA MET A 390 3.79 -6.50 -0.83
C MET A 390 2.30 -6.25 -1.05
N CYS A 391 1.91 -5.21 -1.81
CA CYS A 391 0.51 -4.97 -2.18
C CYS A 391 -0.13 -6.21 -2.83
N ASN A 392 0.54 -6.80 -3.82
CA ASN A 392 0.04 -7.99 -4.50
C ASN A 392 -0.14 -9.16 -3.54
N LEU A 393 0.83 -9.40 -2.64
CA LEU A 393 0.74 -10.47 -1.65
C LEU A 393 -0.43 -10.24 -0.67
N VAL A 394 -0.64 -9.01 -0.19
CA VAL A 394 -1.79 -8.67 0.67
C VAL A 394 -3.11 -8.89 -0.07
N GLY A 395 -3.19 -8.46 -1.34
CA GLY A 395 -4.35 -8.64 -2.20
C GLY A 395 -4.69 -10.10 -2.48
N ASP A 396 -3.68 -10.93 -2.76
CA ASP A 396 -3.90 -12.35 -2.98
C ASP A 396 -4.25 -13.07 -1.66
N LEU A 397 -3.59 -12.76 -0.53
CA LEU A 397 -3.97 -13.30 0.79
C LEU A 397 -5.42 -12.99 1.18
N ALA A 398 -5.98 -11.89 0.69
CA ALA A 398 -7.39 -11.56 0.87
C ALA A 398 -8.33 -12.67 0.34
N LEU A 399 -7.88 -13.52 -0.60
CA LEU A 399 -8.65 -14.65 -1.14
C LEU A 399 -8.72 -15.85 -0.19
N LEU A 400 -7.96 -15.86 0.92
CA LEU A 400 -8.19 -16.82 2.01
C LEU A 400 -9.45 -16.50 2.83
N ALA A 401 -9.97 -15.28 2.68
CA ALA A 401 -11.15 -14.85 3.41
C ALA A 401 -12.34 -15.77 3.12
N GLN A 402 -13.16 -15.93 4.14
CA GLN A 402 -14.43 -16.62 4.09
C GLN A 402 -15.47 -15.71 4.76
N PRO A 403 -16.77 -15.93 4.57
CA PRO A 403 -17.82 -15.35 5.41
C PRO A 403 -17.41 -15.19 6.88
N GLY A 404 -17.26 -13.95 7.33
CA GLY A 404 -16.89 -13.60 8.71
C GLY A 404 -15.45 -13.86 9.16
N ARG A 405 -14.56 -14.23 8.23
CA ARG A 405 -13.16 -14.56 8.46
C ARG A 405 -12.25 -13.72 7.56
N GLY A 406 -11.32 -12.99 8.16
CA GLY A 406 -10.31 -12.21 7.43
C GLY A 406 -9.40 -13.10 6.58
N GLY A 407 -8.82 -12.52 5.51
CA GLY A 407 -7.92 -13.24 4.62
C GLY A 407 -6.49 -13.33 5.16
N MET A 408 -6.02 -12.29 5.85
CA MET A 408 -4.68 -12.23 6.40
C MET A 408 -4.52 -13.18 7.61
N PRO A 409 -3.69 -14.23 7.56
CA PRO A 409 -3.45 -15.09 8.70
C PRO A 409 -2.51 -14.43 9.72
N LEU A 410 -2.60 -14.89 10.97
CA LEU A 410 -1.57 -14.60 11.98
C LEU A 410 -0.31 -15.40 11.66
N GLY A 411 0.84 -14.77 11.85
CA GLY A 411 2.12 -15.35 11.47
C GLY A 411 3.05 -14.33 10.85
N HIS A 412 4.33 -14.70 10.77
CA HIS A 412 5.29 -14.01 9.92
C HIS A 412 5.36 -14.72 8.58
N ILE A 413 4.85 -14.07 7.53
CA ILE A 413 4.99 -14.50 6.15
C ILE A 413 6.27 -13.89 5.58
N ILE A 414 7.17 -14.74 5.07
CA ILE A 414 8.39 -14.32 4.37
C ILE A 414 8.30 -14.81 2.93
N ALA A 415 8.31 -13.89 1.98
CA ALA A 415 8.22 -14.16 0.55
C ALA A 415 9.45 -13.62 -0.18
N TYR A 416 10.07 -14.43 -1.03
CA TYR A 416 11.19 -14.01 -1.88
C TYR A 416 10.88 -14.28 -3.35
N GLN A 417 11.02 -13.24 -4.17
CA GLN A 417 10.60 -13.18 -5.58
C GLN A 417 9.18 -13.75 -5.80
N PRO A 418 8.15 -13.29 -5.06
CA PRO A 418 6.81 -13.82 -5.24
C PRO A 418 6.15 -13.30 -6.53
N ASP A 419 5.41 -14.17 -7.17
CA ASP A 419 4.42 -13.86 -8.21
C ASP A 419 3.06 -14.48 -7.85
N HIS A 420 2.04 -14.13 -8.62
CA HIS A 420 0.66 -14.54 -8.35
C HIS A 420 0.52 -16.07 -8.30
N ASP A 421 1.17 -16.80 -9.21
CA ASP A 421 1.14 -18.27 -9.21
C ASP A 421 1.69 -18.87 -7.91
N LEU A 422 2.84 -18.38 -7.44
CA LEU A 422 3.44 -18.87 -6.19
C LEU A 422 2.59 -18.48 -4.97
N GLN A 423 1.99 -17.28 -4.99
CA GLN A 423 1.06 -16.81 -3.96
C GLN A 423 -0.16 -17.71 -3.88
N LEU A 424 -0.81 -18.02 -5.01
CA LEU A 424 -1.97 -18.91 -5.06
C LEU A 424 -1.64 -20.34 -4.63
N GLN A 425 -0.47 -20.88 -5.01
CA GLN A 425 -0.01 -22.18 -4.51
C GLN A 425 0.17 -22.18 -2.99
N PHE A 426 0.72 -21.10 -2.44
CA PHE A 426 0.86 -20.92 -1.00
C PHE A 426 -0.49 -20.81 -0.28
N LEU A 427 -1.44 -20.07 -0.86
CA LEU A 427 -2.82 -19.99 -0.35
C LEU A 427 -3.49 -21.36 -0.34
N ALA A 428 -3.33 -22.17 -1.40
CA ALA A 428 -3.84 -23.53 -1.45
C ALA A 428 -3.22 -24.42 -0.37
N ALA A 429 -1.91 -24.29 -0.10
CA ALA A 429 -1.24 -25.01 0.98
C ALA A 429 -1.80 -24.59 2.36
N ILE A 430 -2.05 -23.29 2.59
CA ILE A 430 -2.71 -22.80 3.81
C ILE A 430 -4.13 -23.37 3.93
N ARG A 431 -4.93 -23.34 2.87
CA ARG A 431 -6.30 -23.86 2.87
C ARG A 431 -6.31 -25.36 3.16
N GLN A 432 -5.37 -26.13 2.62
CA GLN A 432 -5.24 -27.56 2.88
C GLN A 432 -4.79 -27.88 4.32
N ALA A 433 -3.99 -27.01 4.92
CA ALA A 433 -3.48 -27.20 6.28
C ALA A 433 -4.39 -26.63 7.38
N SER A 434 -5.38 -25.80 7.03
CA SER A 434 -6.27 -25.15 7.98
C SER A 434 -7.58 -25.94 8.18
N SER A 435 -8.16 -25.75 9.36
CA SER A 435 -9.46 -26.25 9.77
C SER A 435 -10.28 -25.14 10.42
N ASP A 436 -11.57 -25.37 10.68
CA ASP A 436 -12.42 -24.40 11.36
C ASP A 436 -11.93 -24.04 12.77
N ASP A 437 -11.25 -24.98 13.46
CA ASP A 437 -10.69 -24.78 14.81
C ASP A 437 -9.49 -23.83 14.83
N ASP A 438 -8.86 -23.57 13.67
CA ASP A 438 -7.72 -22.64 13.56
C ASP A 438 -8.18 -21.18 13.49
N TYR A 439 -9.48 -20.90 13.30
CA TYR A 439 -10.02 -19.55 13.28
C TYR A 439 -10.35 -19.07 14.69
N VAL A 440 -9.69 -18.00 15.12
CA VAL A 440 -9.88 -17.41 16.44
C VAL A 440 -10.55 -16.03 16.34
N PRO A 441 -11.39 -15.64 17.33
CA PRO A 441 -11.92 -14.28 17.38
C PRO A 441 -10.81 -13.23 17.45
N TYR A 442 -10.92 -12.18 16.65
CA TYR A 442 -9.89 -11.15 16.52
C TYR A 442 -9.68 -10.38 17.84
N ASN A 443 -10.75 -10.13 18.60
CA ASN A 443 -10.67 -9.50 19.92
C ASN A 443 -9.81 -10.28 20.93
N VAL A 444 -9.80 -11.62 20.86
CA VAL A 444 -8.94 -12.46 21.72
C VAL A 444 -7.46 -12.25 21.38
N VAL A 445 -7.14 -12.09 20.10
CA VAL A 445 -5.78 -11.81 19.62
C VAL A 445 -5.34 -10.42 20.08
N MET A 446 -6.21 -9.41 19.91
CA MET A 446 -5.94 -8.04 20.33
C MET A 446 -5.74 -7.93 21.85
N ALA A 447 -6.59 -8.58 22.65
CA ALA A 447 -6.46 -8.58 24.10
C ALA A 447 -5.12 -9.18 24.56
N LYS A 448 -4.71 -10.31 23.96
CA LYS A 448 -3.42 -10.94 24.24
C LYS A 448 -2.26 -10.02 23.87
N MET A 449 -2.34 -9.36 22.72
CA MET A 449 -1.29 -8.44 22.26
C MET A 449 -1.13 -7.23 23.19
N ILE A 450 -2.23 -6.65 23.67
CA ILE A 450 -2.21 -5.53 24.64
C ILE A 450 -1.54 -5.98 25.95
N GLU A 451 -1.87 -7.19 26.43
CA GLU A 451 -1.25 -7.75 27.63
C GLU A 451 0.27 -7.93 27.45
N ASP A 452 0.70 -8.48 26.31
CA ASP A 452 2.12 -8.70 26.03
C ASP A 452 2.90 -7.39 25.87
N LEU A 453 2.32 -6.36 25.23
CA LEU A 453 2.92 -5.02 25.14
C LEU A 453 3.09 -4.38 26.52
N SER A 454 2.07 -4.52 27.38
CA SER A 454 2.11 -3.98 28.75
C SER A 454 3.26 -4.63 29.55
N ARG A 455 3.41 -5.95 29.43
CA ARG A 455 4.53 -6.69 30.06
C ARG A 455 5.90 -6.25 29.53
N MET A 456 6.02 -5.97 28.23
CA MET A 456 7.28 -5.49 27.66
C MET A 456 7.65 -4.10 28.19
N ALA A 457 6.68 -3.18 28.27
CA ALA A 457 6.89 -1.86 28.85
C ALA A 457 7.33 -1.93 30.32
N ASP A 458 6.74 -2.86 31.10
CA ASP A 458 7.15 -3.11 32.49
C ASP A 458 8.60 -3.61 32.58
N VAL A 459 9.03 -4.49 31.67
CA VAL A 459 10.41 -5.00 31.60
C VAL A 459 11.38 -3.88 31.21
N GLU A 460 11.05 -3.06 30.21
CA GLU A 460 11.87 -1.91 29.82
C GLU A 460 12.01 -0.89 30.96
N ALA A 461 10.92 -0.61 31.68
CA ALA A 461 10.95 0.24 32.87
C ALA A 461 11.82 -0.35 33.98
N HIS A 462 11.71 -1.66 34.26
CA HIS A 462 12.55 -2.34 35.24
C HIS A 462 14.04 -2.37 34.82
N MET A 463 14.33 -2.52 33.54
CA MET A 463 15.71 -2.45 33.02
C MET A 463 16.27 -1.04 33.12
N ALA A 464 15.47 -0.01 32.84
CA ALA A 464 15.86 1.38 33.00
C ALA A 464 16.09 1.76 34.48
N GLU A 465 15.30 1.23 35.41
CA GLU A 465 15.51 1.38 36.85
C GLU A 465 16.74 0.61 37.35
N ALA A 466 17.01 -0.58 36.81
CA ALA A 466 18.21 -1.36 37.14
C ALA A 466 19.50 -0.69 36.66
N ASP A 467 19.46 0.01 35.52
CA ASP A 467 20.60 0.77 34.98
C ASP A 467 20.85 2.08 35.73
N GLN A 468 19.88 2.55 36.54
CA GLN A 468 20.04 3.68 37.47
C GLN A 468 20.56 3.28 38.87
N SER A 469 20.86 1.99 39.09
CA SER A 469 21.48 1.54 40.34
C SER A 469 22.94 2.03 40.40
N PRO A 470 23.33 2.86 41.38
CA PRO A 470 24.71 3.30 41.49
C PRO A 470 25.56 2.09 41.89
N TYR A 471 26.38 1.61 40.96
CA TYR A 471 27.55 0.82 41.33
C TYR A 471 28.30 1.60 42.41
N LEU A 472 28.25 1.09 43.63
CA LEU A 472 29.15 1.47 44.71
C LEU A 472 30.57 1.35 44.15
N ALA A 473 31.21 2.50 43.95
CA ALA A 473 32.62 2.60 43.66
C ALA A 473 33.39 2.03 44.86
N ASP A 474 33.73 0.74 44.79
CA ASP A 474 34.76 0.19 45.66
C ASP A 474 36.11 0.58 45.06
N ASP A 475 36.72 1.58 45.69
CA ASP A 475 38.06 2.10 45.39
C ASP A 475 39.11 1.03 45.69
N GLN A 476 39.31 0.08 44.77
CA GLN A 476 40.52 -0.73 44.72
C GLN A 476 41.30 -0.44 43.44
N LYS A 477 42.38 0.33 43.60
CA LYS A 477 43.37 0.66 42.57
C LYS A 477 43.80 -0.59 41.79
N PRO A 478 43.71 -0.60 40.45
CA PRO A 478 44.31 -1.64 39.64
C PRO A 478 45.84 -1.51 39.70
N GLY A 479 46.50 -2.59 40.13
CA GLY A 479 47.94 -2.76 39.97
C GLY A 479 48.33 -2.77 38.49
N THR A 480 49.45 -2.15 38.18
CA THR A 480 50.08 -2.04 36.86
C THR A 480 50.17 -3.41 36.16
N PRO A 481 49.77 -3.55 34.88
CA PRO A 481 49.94 -4.80 34.15
C PRO A 481 51.43 -5.04 33.85
N GLN A 482 51.99 -6.14 34.34
CA GLN A 482 53.28 -6.64 33.86
C GLN A 482 53.07 -7.28 32.47
N ASN A 483 53.85 -6.83 31.49
CA ASN A 483 53.90 -7.38 30.14
C ASN A 483 54.21 -8.89 30.17
N PRO A 484 53.50 -9.74 29.43
CA PRO A 484 53.85 -11.15 29.31
C PRO A 484 55.17 -11.32 28.54
N THR A 485 56.09 -12.05 29.15
CA THR A 485 57.38 -12.42 28.58
C THR A 485 57.17 -13.42 27.43
N ILE A 486 57.62 -13.05 26.23
CA ILE A 486 57.66 -13.93 25.05
C ILE A 486 58.68 -15.04 25.31
N ILE A 487 58.22 -16.30 25.34
CA ILE A 487 59.06 -17.49 25.44
C ILE A 487 59.56 -17.86 24.03
N PRO A 488 60.88 -17.91 23.75
CA PRO A 488 61.40 -18.37 22.47
C PRO A 488 61.41 -19.92 22.39
N PRO A 489 61.33 -20.51 21.19
CA PRO A 489 61.28 -21.96 21.03
C PRO A 489 62.65 -22.61 21.30
N GLN A 490 62.64 -23.76 21.98
CA GLN A 490 63.85 -24.55 22.23
C GLN A 490 64.34 -25.30 20.98
N PRO A 491 65.66 -25.47 20.78
CA PRO A 491 66.23 -26.17 19.65
C PRO A 491 66.19 -27.70 19.83
N ASN A 492 65.82 -28.40 18.75
CA ASN A 492 65.94 -29.85 18.60
C ASN A 492 67.37 -30.33 18.86
N ARG A 493 67.53 -31.30 19.78
CA ARG A 493 68.71 -32.16 19.84
C ARG A 493 68.44 -33.44 19.05
N GLN A 494 69.19 -33.61 17.96
CA GLN A 494 69.43 -34.91 17.34
C GLN A 494 70.30 -35.78 18.25
N GLY A 495 70.06 -37.10 18.23
CA GLY A 495 70.91 -38.07 18.91
C GLY A 495 70.42 -39.51 18.78
N SER A 496 70.53 -40.09 17.58
CA SER A 496 71.04 -41.46 17.31
C SER A 496 71.17 -41.67 15.81
#